data_AF-A0A9P8W7C2-F1
#
_entry.id   AF-A0A9P8W7C2-F1
#
_cell.length_a   1.000
_cell.length_b   1.000
_cell.length_c   1.000
_cell.angle_alpha   90.00
_cell.angle_beta   90.00
_cell.angle_gamma   90.00
#
_symmetry.space_group_name_H-M   'P 1'
#
loop_
_entity.id
_entity.type
_entity.pdbx_description
1 polymer ?
#
loop_
_entity_poly.entity_id
_entity_poly.type
_entity_poly.pdbx_seq_one_letter_code
_entity_poly.pdbx_strand_id
1 'polypeptide(L)'
;MHLPPACNHRQLTDHHILSPLKIRHPHYPYPESLLVAFSLVDIAPNRKLADSDYQFGVHHGTVLTACQIIAGNAKQAYLSYDQLGEKPVQLPYNGILTQKTYYLQVPQGIDGGIPYAIVQDFNNWSFPQDGLPRSWKSPRRPSPTSETDCVVSSARDGDNAYFIPLGIASWFRRNGMSAYSRDPSQALGPDGSNNIGRLRSDLLKGFNRGAFVIVPKLAAGDHRLAAHYLSTGKDFSHAVNECHNRAVYLPRHIPLEYLFARFAFSVFELIRGFVTQAPRRLAVIEAVVDEFGVQSWVTKVRIHSPAMPARPLEHNALSGATKRTFGEVGMDDEDPAASRLDKRQMVQQRQPVVSSVESRVHLAAPRQTVTVQSHSLAQSIRGKVRPTEFADLPLEIRLKIWEETWPKPRVIEVDAFWDRDPEPSESEIDDIATLRFNGSISAWLQSDLGSREPSSLNPEIDSFERRPAPVALSICQESRKHTLKKFTKMLHVHEPWSFYFNPTSDILWLSSDSVDDEEDGELLWKSYGQELSKIKTAIFPIEEWREGKMPDVLRYFGGIRVIQILLEACHSDQDAAQLEDELQLQLRDDGRWRTIFQIVDRTYHVSRQFQVMGTI
;
A
#
# COMPACT_ATOMS: atom_id res chain seq x y z
N MET A 1 -13.24 29.53 -22.84
CA MET A 1 -13.00 28.19 -22.28
C MET A 1 -14.04 27.94 -21.19
N HIS A 2 -14.94 26.99 -21.39
CA HIS A 2 -16.00 26.66 -20.43
C HIS A 2 -15.44 25.81 -19.26
N LEU A 3 -16.32 25.27 -18.39
CA LEU A 3 -15.99 24.00 -17.73
C LEU A 3 -15.58 22.97 -18.81
N PRO A 4 -14.73 21.99 -18.51
CA PRO A 4 -14.63 20.81 -19.38
C PRO A 4 -16.05 20.25 -19.56
N PRO A 5 -16.46 19.88 -20.77
CA PRO A 5 -17.85 19.50 -21.02
C PRO A 5 -18.27 18.36 -20.09
N ALA A 6 -19.53 18.39 -19.65
CA ALA A 6 -20.15 17.21 -19.05
C ALA A 6 -20.08 16.06 -20.07
N CYS A 7 -20.04 14.82 -19.59
CA CYS A 7 -19.90 13.62 -20.42
C CYS A 7 -21.20 13.29 -21.20
N ASN A 8 -21.54 14.18 -22.13
CA ASN A 8 -22.64 14.04 -23.09
C ASN A 8 -22.24 13.23 -24.34
N HIS A 9 -20.96 12.88 -24.48
CA HIS A 9 -20.53 11.91 -25.48
C HIS A 9 -20.92 10.50 -25.01
N ARG A 10 -21.57 9.74 -25.89
CA ARG A 10 -21.88 8.33 -25.63
C ARG A 10 -20.58 7.57 -25.39
N GLN A 11 -20.58 6.74 -24.34
CA GLN A 11 -19.51 5.79 -23.99
C GLN A 11 -18.15 6.46 -23.66
N LEU A 12 -17.99 6.85 -22.38
CA LEU A 12 -16.80 6.39 -21.66
C LEU A 12 -16.78 4.85 -21.80
N THR A 13 -15.85 4.33 -22.59
CA THR A 13 -15.63 2.88 -22.70
C THR A 13 -15.00 2.35 -21.40
N ASP A 14 -15.27 1.09 -21.07
CA ASP A 14 -14.72 0.45 -19.86
C ASP A 14 -13.19 0.58 -19.78
N HIS A 15 -12.47 0.56 -20.92
CA HIS A 15 -11.02 0.73 -21.00
C HIS A 15 -10.49 2.03 -20.37
N HIS A 16 -11.26 3.13 -20.38
CA HIS A 16 -10.85 4.38 -19.74
C HIS A 16 -11.03 4.38 -18.21
N ILE A 17 -11.87 3.47 -17.68
CA ILE A 17 -11.98 3.18 -16.25
C ILE A 17 -10.93 2.14 -15.83
N LEU A 18 -10.63 1.15 -16.70
CA LEU A 18 -9.70 0.04 -16.43
C LEU A 18 -8.22 0.44 -16.33
N SER A 19 -7.79 1.59 -16.88
CA SER A 19 -6.38 2.03 -16.82
C SER A 19 -6.22 3.35 -16.02
N PRO A 20 -6.44 3.34 -14.69
CA PRO A 20 -6.39 4.55 -13.86
C PRO A 20 -4.98 5.11 -13.72
N LEU A 21 -4.90 6.42 -13.47
CA LEU A 21 -3.65 7.11 -13.14
C LEU A 21 -3.20 6.70 -11.74
N LYS A 22 -1.93 6.26 -11.64
CA LYS A 22 -1.32 5.77 -10.39
C LYS A 22 -0.38 6.83 -9.81
N ILE A 23 -0.64 7.27 -8.59
CA ILE A 23 0.33 8.04 -7.80
C ILE A 23 1.15 7.06 -6.97
N ARG A 24 2.47 7.20 -7.03
CA ARG A 24 3.43 6.38 -6.32
C ARG A 24 4.14 7.13 -5.20
N HIS A 25 4.38 6.44 -4.09
CA HIS A 25 5.23 6.85 -3.01
C HIS A 25 6.69 6.48 -3.35
N PRO A 26 7.60 7.45 -3.57
CA PRO A 26 8.92 7.21 -4.16
C PRO A 26 9.87 6.36 -3.30
N HIS A 27 9.63 6.29 -1.99
CA HIS A 27 10.48 5.57 -1.04
C HIS A 27 10.11 4.10 -0.80
N TYR A 28 9.03 3.58 -1.40
CA TYR A 28 8.69 2.15 -1.37
C TYR A 28 9.04 1.49 -2.72
N PRO A 29 9.29 0.17 -2.76
CA PRO A 29 9.60 -0.53 -4.01
C PRO A 29 8.36 -0.65 -4.93
N TYR A 30 8.53 -1.17 -6.14
CA TYR A 30 7.41 -1.73 -6.89
C TYR A 30 7.01 -3.08 -6.24
N PRO A 31 5.72 -3.46 -6.11
CA PRO A 31 4.51 -2.69 -6.41
C PRO A 31 4.11 -1.71 -5.30
N GLU A 32 4.59 -1.96 -4.08
CA GLU A 32 4.21 -1.36 -2.79
C GLU A 32 4.15 0.18 -2.77
N SER A 33 4.88 0.82 -3.67
CA SER A 33 4.82 2.24 -3.94
C SER A 33 3.44 2.75 -4.40
N LEU A 34 2.49 1.92 -4.85
CA LEU A 34 1.17 2.41 -5.26
C LEU A 34 0.41 3.04 -4.07
N LEU A 35 0.38 4.37 -4.00
CA LEU A 35 -0.18 5.13 -2.89
C LEU A 35 -1.67 5.37 -3.05
N VAL A 36 -2.09 5.77 -4.26
CA VAL A 36 -3.48 6.07 -4.61
C VAL A 36 -3.66 6.02 -6.14
N ALA A 37 -4.85 5.64 -6.60
CA ALA A 37 -5.22 5.65 -8.01
C ALA A 37 -6.44 6.55 -8.27
N PHE A 38 -6.52 7.12 -9.47
CA PHE A 38 -7.61 8.00 -9.91
C PHE A 38 -8.09 7.66 -11.33
N SER A 39 -9.40 7.68 -11.56
CA SER A 39 -10.00 7.44 -12.88
C SER A 39 -9.73 8.56 -13.88
N LEU A 40 -9.61 8.19 -15.16
CA LEU A 40 -9.31 9.11 -16.26
C LEU A 40 -10.59 9.72 -16.86
N VAL A 41 -11.22 10.62 -16.10
CA VAL A 41 -12.57 11.18 -16.37
C VAL A 41 -12.60 12.67 -16.72
N ASP A 42 -11.48 13.38 -16.63
CA ASP A 42 -11.32 14.73 -17.20
C ASP A 42 -10.79 14.67 -18.64
N ILE A 43 -11.14 15.67 -19.46
CA ILE A 43 -10.81 15.73 -20.89
C ILE A 43 -9.76 16.81 -21.15
N ALA A 44 -8.67 16.44 -21.84
CA ALA A 44 -7.63 17.33 -22.34
C ALA A 44 -7.63 17.41 -23.87
N PRO A 45 -7.32 18.57 -24.48
CA PRO A 45 -7.07 18.64 -25.92
C PRO A 45 -5.76 17.92 -26.26
N ASN A 46 -5.83 16.93 -27.14
CA ASN A 46 -4.62 16.27 -27.64
C ASN A 46 -3.80 17.26 -28.47
N ARG A 47 -2.48 17.29 -28.27
CA ARG A 47 -1.55 18.16 -29.02
C ARG A 47 -0.69 17.39 -30.03
N LYS A 48 -0.92 16.08 -30.21
CA LYS A 48 -0.09 15.20 -31.04
C LYS A 48 -0.76 14.71 -32.33
N LEU A 49 -2.08 14.84 -32.46
CA LEU A 49 -2.80 14.58 -33.71
C LEU A 49 -3.45 15.88 -34.20
N ALA A 50 -3.53 16.04 -35.52
CA ALA A 50 -4.13 17.21 -36.17
C ALA A 50 -5.65 17.10 -36.32
N ASP A 51 -6.18 15.87 -36.28
CA ASP A 51 -7.61 15.58 -36.19
C ASP A 51 -8.05 15.35 -34.73
N SER A 52 -9.36 15.48 -34.49
CA SER A 52 -9.92 15.82 -33.17
C SER A 52 -10.07 14.66 -32.17
N ASP A 53 -8.98 13.94 -31.88
CA ASP A 53 -8.89 13.08 -30.70
C ASP A 53 -8.76 13.90 -29.41
N TYR A 54 -9.47 13.50 -28.36
CA TYR A 54 -9.30 14.04 -27.01
C TYR A 54 -8.50 13.07 -26.15
N GLN A 55 -7.64 13.58 -25.27
CA GLN A 55 -6.92 12.73 -24.31
C GLN A 55 -7.61 12.76 -22.95
N PHE A 56 -8.01 11.59 -22.45
CA PHE A 56 -8.53 11.45 -21.08
C PHE A 56 -7.42 11.60 -20.03
N GLY A 57 -7.80 12.09 -18.85
CA GLY A 57 -6.90 12.44 -17.76
C GLY A 57 -7.65 12.75 -16.46
N VAL A 58 -6.99 13.43 -15.52
CA VAL A 58 -7.59 13.88 -14.26
C VAL A 58 -7.11 15.29 -13.88
N HIS A 59 -7.97 16.11 -13.27
CA HIS A 59 -7.63 17.46 -12.84
C HIS A 59 -6.47 17.49 -11.82
N HIS A 60 -5.36 18.13 -12.21
CA HIS A 60 -4.10 18.16 -11.45
C HIS A 60 -4.29 18.65 -10.01
N GLY A 61 -4.99 19.77 -9.82
CA GLY A 61 -5.16 20.37 -8.50
C GLY A 61 -5.99 19.51 -7.54
N THR A 62 -6.89 18.67 -8.06
CA THR A 62 -7.64 17.71 -7.24
C THR A 62 -6.74 16.59 -6.76
N VAL A 63 -5.96 15.98 -7.66
CA VAL A 63 -4.98 14.94 -7.30
C VAL A 63 -3.93 15.48 -6.33
N LEU A 64 -3.33 16.64 -6.64
CA LEU A 64 -2.28 17.22 -5.81
C LEU A 64 -2.80 17.56 -4.40
N THR A 65 -3.99 18.15 -4.26
CA THR A 65 -4.55 18.44 -2.93
C THR A 65 -4.99 17.17 -2.18
N ALA A 66 -5.43 16.10 -2.87
CA ALA A 66 -5.63 14.79 -2.25
C ALA A 66 -4.29 14.23 -1.70
N CYS A 67 -3.24 14.25 -2.51
CA CYS A 67 -1.90 13.82 -2.09
C CYS A 67 -1.34 14.65 -0.92
N GLN A 68 -1.59 15.97 -0.90
CA GLN A 68 -1.20 16.84 0.21
C GLN A 68 -1.94 16.47 1.52
N ILE A 69 -3.23 16.13 1.45
CA ILE A 69 -4.02 15.64 2.61
C ILE A 69 -3.43 14.31 3.14
N ILE A 70 -3.19 13.35 2.25
CA ILE A 70 -2.60 12.03 2.54
C ILE A 70 -1.24 12.17 3.25
N ALA A 71 -0.41 13.14 2.82
CA ALA A 71 0.88 13.48 3.41
C ALA A 71 0.81 14.43 4.63
N GLY A 72 -0.34 14.55 5.30
CA GLY A 72 -0.46 15.36 6.53
C GLY A 72 -0.59 16.86 6.31
N ASN A 73 -1.27 17.27 5.23
CA ASN A 73 -1.38 18.65 4.75
C ASN A 73 -0.05 19.27 4.27
N ALA A 74 0.90 18.47 3.78
CA ALA A 74 2.23 18.92 3.37
C ALA A 74 2.20 19.86 2.15
N LYS A 75 2.09 21.18 2.39
CA LYS A 75 1.85 22.21 1.35
C LYS A 75 2.97 22.35 0.29
N GLN A 76 4.17 21.86 0.60
CA GLN A 76 5.32 21.84 -0.32
C GLN A 76 5.39 20.55 -1.17
N ALA A 77 4.48 19.59 -0.96
CA ALA A 77 4.44 18.38 -1.76
C ALA A 77 4.04 18.71 -3.22
N TYR A 78 4.66 17.99 -4.16
CA TYR A 78 4.47 18.14 -5.61
C TYR A 78 4.46 16.77 -6.30
N LEU A 79 4.01 16.72 -7.56
CA LEU A 79 4.08 15.52 -8.39
C LEU A 79 5.32 15.56 -9.29
N SER A 80 5.99 14.42 -9.47
CA SER A 80 7.08 14.24 -10.43
C SER A 80 6.77 13.16 -11.46
N TYR A 81 7.39 13.25 -12.63
CA TYR A 81 7.36 12.19 -13.64
C TYR A 81 8.29 11.01 -13.30
N ASP A 82 9.23 11.20 -12.36
CA ASP A 82 10.22 10.22 -11.94
C ASP A 82 10.27 10.02 -10.42
N GLN A 83 10.87 8.90 -9.99
CA GLN A 83 10.95 8.50 -8.59
C GLN A 83 11.89 9.37 -7.72
N LEU A 84 12.90 10.03 -8.31
CA LEU A 84 13.88 10.85 -7.59
C LEU A 84 13.40 12.29 -7.35
N GLY A 85 12.45 12.76 -8.18
CA GLY A 85 11.92 14.13 -8.12
C GLY A 85 12.63 15.11 -9.06
N GLU A 86 13.49 14.61 -9.96
CA GLU A 86 14.31 15.44 -10.85
C GLU A 86 13.50 16.08 -12.00
N LYS A 87 12.32 15.52 -12.32
CA LYS A 87 11.42 15.96 -13.39
C LYS A 87 10.05 16.34 -12.82
N PRO A 88 9.95 17.40 -11.99
CA PRO A 88 8.69 17.86 -11.41
C PRO A 88 7.68 18.23 -12.50
N VAL A 89 6.40 17.97 -12.24
CA VAL A 89 5.29 18.24 -13.16
C VAL A 89 5.14 19.75 -13.39
N GLN A 90 5.48 20.20 -14.59
CA GLN A 90 5.38 21.61 -15.03
C GLN A 90 3.95 22.04 -15.40
N LEU A 91 2.97 21.13 -15.27
CA LEU A 91 1.57 21.40 -15.59
C LEU A 91 0.95 22.35 -14.55
N PRO A 92 0.23 23.42 -14.94
CA PRO A 92 -0.47 24.28 -14.00
C PRO A 92 -1.45 23.50 -13.10
N TYR A 93 -1.74 24.04 -11.90
CA TYR A 93 -2.68 23.44 -10.94
C TYR A 93 -4.07 23.16 -11.53
N ASN A 94 -4.52 23.97 -12.50
CA ASN A 94 -5.81 23.79 -13.18
C ASN A 94 -5.71 22.98 -14.49
N GLY A 95 -4.56 22.35 -14.77
CA GLY A 95 -4.36 21.47 -15.93
C GLY A 95 -4.90 20.05 -15.70
N ILE A 96 -4.86 19.24 -16.75
CA ILE A 96 -5.24 17.82 -16.73
C ILE A 96 -3.99 16.94 -16.84
N LEU A 97 -3.79 16.04 -15.89
CA LEU A 97 -2.73 15.02 -15.88
C LEU A 97 -3.13 13.86 -16.80
N THR A 98 -2.29 13.49 -17.77
CA THR A 98 -2.64 12.46 -18.78
C THR A 98 -1.65 11.29 -18.90
N GLN A 99 -0.49 11.32 -18.23
CA GLN A 99 0.36 10.12 -18.10
C GLN A 99 -0.23 9.13 -17.10
N LYS A 100 0.11 7.83 -17.22
CA LYS A 100 -0.44 6.75 -16.36
C LYS A 100 0.18 6.69 -14.96
N THR A 101 1.34 7.29 -14.72
CA THR A 101 2.04 7.20 -13.42
C THR A 101 2.76 8.51 -13.08
N TYR A 102 2.74 8.88 -11.79
CA TYR A 102 3.50 9.99 -11.21
C TYR A 102 3.99 9.59 -9.81
N TYR A 103 4.99 10.29 -9.30
CA TYR A 103 5.50 10.10 -7.94
C TYR A 103 5.17 11.32 -7.08
N LEU A 104 4.66 11.09 -5.87
CA LEU A 104 4.43 12.15 -4.89
C LEU A 104 5.73 12.47 -4.17
N GLN A 105 6.26 13.66 -4.37
CA GLN A 105 7.46 14.14 -3.70
C GLN A 105 7.06 15.06 -2.54
N VAL A 106 7.61 14.81 -1.36
CA VAL A 106 7.28 15.53 -0.12
C VAL A 106 8.57 16.01 0.56
N PRO A 107 9.10 17.20 0.21
CA PRO A 107 10.38 17.71 0.74
C PRO A 107 10.36 17.99 2.24
N GLN A 108 9.19 18.37 2.76
CA GLN A 108 8.94 18.57 4.19
C GLN A 108 7.70 17.77 4.58
N GLY A 109 7.93 16.52 4.97
CA GLY A 109 6.90 15.63 5.52
C GLY A 109 6.67 15.89 7.02
N ILE A 110 5.73 15.15 7.60
CA ILE A 110 5.23 15.30 8.99
C ILE A 110 6.35 15.36 10.03
N ASP A 111 7.45 14.63 9.83
CA ASP A 111 8.62 14.59 10.71
C ASP A 111 9.97 14.70 9.96
N GLY A 112 9.95 15.08 8.67
CA GLY A 112 11.13 15.10 7.81
C GLY A 112 11.79 13.74 7.52
N GLY A 113 11.29 12.64 8.10
CA GLY A 113 11.87 11.32 7.93
C GLY A 113 11.66 10.71 6.54
N ILE A 114 12.49 9.72 6.22
CA ILE A 114 12.33 8.85 5.04
C ILE A 114 11.97 7.44 5.55
N PRO A 115 11.10 6.68 4.85
CA PRO A 115 10.02 7.16 3.99
C PRO A 115 9.23 8.31 4.66
N TYR A 116 8.73 9.29 3.90
CA TYR A 116 7.88 10.32 4.51
C TYR A 116 6.59 9.65 5.02
N ALA A 117 6.09 10.10 6.18
CA ALA A 117 4.96 9.43 6.81
C ALA A 117 3.65 9.74 6.07
N ILE A 118 2.80 8.72 5.95
CA ILE A 118 1.43 8.84 5.44
C ILE A 118 0.43 8.83 6.59
N VAL A 119 -0.54 9.72 6.58
CA VAL A 119 -1.63 9.70 7.58
C VAL A 119 -2.45 8.41 7.40
N GLN A 120 -2.60 7.62 8.47
CA GLN A 120 -3.20 6.28 8.40
C GLN A 120 -4.63 6.28 7.84
N ASP A 121 -5.46 7.18 8.33
CA ASP A 121 -6.89 7.28 8.01
C ASP A 121 -7.43 8.67 8.40
N PHE A 122 -8.70 8.94 8.10
CA PHE A 122 -9.33 10.21 8.42
C PHE A 122 -9.40 10.51 9.93
N ASN A 123 -9.54 9.52 10.80
CA ASN A 123 -9.52 9.74 12.26
C ASN A 123 -8.11 10.09 12.77
N ASN A 124 -7.07 9.79 11.99
CA ASN A 124 -5.68 10.16 12.24
C ASN A 124 -5.25 11.43 11.47
N TRP A 125 -6.16 12.08 10.74
CA TRP A 125 -5.91 13.35 10.06
C TRP A 125 -6.26 14.57 10.93
N SER A 126 -5.39 15.59 10.91
CA SER A 126 -5.68 16.91 11.49
C SER A 126 -6.17 17.87 10.40
N PHE A 127 -7.25 18.60 10.66
CA PHE A 127 -7.74 19.65 9.77
C PHE A 127 -6.74 20.84 9.72
N PRO A 128 -6.44 21.42 8.54
CA PRO A 128 -5.47 22.51 8.42
C PRO A 128 -5.99 23.83 9.03
N GLN A 129 -5.56 24.12 10.25
CA GLN A 129 -5.94 25.34 11.00
C GLN A 129 -5.35 26.63 10.41
N ASP A 130 -4.35 26.54 9.53
CA ASP A 130 -3.80 27.67 8.76
C ASP A 130 -4.60 27.95 7.45
N GLY A 131 -5.76 27.29 7.31
CA GLY A 131 -6.81 27.60 6.36
C GLY A 131 -6.73 26.87 5.01
N LEU A 132 -7.89 26.85 4.34
CA LEU A 132 -8.10 26.11 3.09
C LEU A 132 -7.14 26.51 1.96
N PRO A 133 -6.83 25.61 1.00
CA PRO A 133 -6.02 25.95 -0.18
C PRO A 133 -6.65 27.08 -1.03
N ARG A 134 -5.84 27.81 -1.81
CA ARG A 134 -6.27 29.04 -2.50
C ARG A 134 -7.52 28.86 -3.39
N SER A 135 -7.64 27.73 -4.07
CA SER A 135 -8.80 27.35 -4.90
C SER A 135 -10.09 27.14 -4.10
N TRP A 136 -9.98 26.78 -2.82
CA TRP A 136 -11.09 26.48 -1.91
C TRP A 136 -11.56 27.68 -1.08
N LYS A 137 -10.74 28.73 -0.89
CA LYS A 137 -11.11 29.88 -0.02
C LYS A 137 -12.32 30.68 -0.51
N SER A 138 -12.52 30.81 -1.82
CA SER A 138 -13.64 31.59 -2.38
C SER A 138 -14.07 31.12 -3.79
N PRO A 139 -14.44 29.84 -3.98
CA PRO A 139 -15.09 29.40 -5.21
C PRO A 139 -16.43 30.11 -5.37
N ARG A 140 -16.73 30.54 -6.60
CA ARG A 140 -18.01 31.13 -6.99
C ARG A 140 -19.13 30.10 -6.84
N ARG A 141 -19.90 30.24 -5.76
CA ARG A 141 -21.12 29.47 -5.51
C ARG A 141 -22.30 30.12 -6.25
N PRO A 142 -22.89 29.48 -7.28
CA PRO A 142 -24.17 29.94 -7.82
C PRO A 142 -25.26 29.82 -6.75
N SER A 143 -26.25 30.70 -6.77
CA SER A 143 -27.40 30.58 -5.87
C SER A 143 -28.20 29.31 -6.22
N PRO A 144 -28.56 28.46 -5.24
CA PRO A 144 -29.50 27.38 -5.49
C PRO A 144 -30.89 27.94 -5.82
N THR A 145 -31.66 27.19 -6.62
CA THR A 145 -33.06 27.52 -6.98
C THR A 145 -34.02 27.38 -5.81
N SER A 146 -33.72 26.46 -4.89
CA SER A 146 -34.32 26.34 -3.56
C SER A 146 -33.31 25.65 -2.64
N GLU A 147 -33.38 25.90 -1.32
CA GLU A 147 -32.60 25.13 -0.34
C GLU A 147 -33.02 23.65 -0.28
N THR A 148 -34.17 23.31 -0.90
CA THR A 148 -34.63 21.93 -1.11
C THR A 148 -33.95 21.21 -2.27
N ASP A 149 -33.20 21.88 -3.14
CA ASP A 149 -32.80 21.24 -4.41
C ASP A 149 -31.49 20.45 -4.27
N CYS A 150 -31.39 19.33 -4.98
CA CYS A 150 -30.21 18.48 -5.03
C CYS A 150 -29.00 19.30 -5.49
N VAL A 151 -27.96 19.40 -4.66
CA VAL A 151 -26.86 20.35 -4.91
C VAL A 151 -26.06 20.07 -6.19
N VAL A 152 -26.15 18.85 -6.75
CA VAL A 152 -25.49 18.47 -8.02
C VAL A 152 -26.46 18.49 -9.21
N SER A 153 -27.66 17.91 -9.08
CA SER A 153 -28.59 17.77 -10.21
C SER A 153 -29.59 18.93 -10.38
N SER A 154 -29.76 19.77 -9.34
CA SER A 154 -30.84 20.75 -9.17
C SER A 154 -32.27 20.21 -9.30
N ALA A 155 -32.45 18.91 -9.05
CA ALA A 155 -33.77 18.27 -8.94
C ALA A 155 -34.33 18.38 -7.50
N ARG A 156 -35.66 18.31 -7.33
CA ARG A 156 -36.36 18.58 -6.06
C ARG A 156 -36.44 17.40 -5.08
N ASP A 157 -35.86 16.27 -5.47
CA ASP A 157 -36.07 14.90 -4.99
C ASP A 157 -34.88 14.35 -4.17
N GLY A 158 -34.13 15.23 -3.48
CA GLY A 158 -32.94 14.80 -2.73
C GLY A 158 -33.22 14.23 -1.32
N ASP A 159 -32.37 13.33 -0.87
CA ASP A 159 -32.28 12.92 0.53
C ASP A 159 -31.21 13.72 1.27
N ASN A 160 -31.27 13.74 2.60
CA ASN A 160 -30.33 14.48 3.45
C ASN A 160 -28.89 13.90 3.34
N ALA A 161 -27.96 14.72 2.89
CA ALA A 161 -26.56 14.42 2.69
C ALA A 161 -25.71 15.14 3.73
N TYR A 162 -25.01 14.38 4.59
CA TYR A 162 -24.08 14.91 5.59
C TYR A 162 -22.68 15.05 4.98
N PHE A 163 -22.10 16.26 4.95
CA PHE A 163 -20.76 16.47 4.39
C PHE A 163 -19.67 15.88 5.30
N ILE A 164 -19.76 16.10 6.60
CA ILE A 164 -19.01 15.39 7.64
C ILE A 164 -19.90 14.23 8.13
N PRO A 165 -19.58 12.95 7.90
CA PRO A 165 -20.42 11.85 8.37
C PRO A 165 -20.69 11.86 9.89
N LEU A 166 -21.88 11.41 10.30
CA LEU A 166 -22.28 11.44 11.71
C LEU A 166 -21.35 10.64 12.64
N GLY A 167 -20.77 9.54 12.16
CA GLY A 167 -19.90 8.65 12.93
C GLY A 167 -18.55 9.24 13.38
N ILE A 168 -18.13 10.40 12.86
CA ILE A 168 -16.82 11.02 13.16
C ILE A 168 -16.91 12.22 14.13
N ALA A 169 -17.90 12.23 15.03
CA ALA A 169 -18.11 13.28 16.03
C ALA A 169 -16.93 13.46 17.03
N SER A 170 -16.06 12.46 17.18
CA SER A 170 -14.79 12.57 17.93
C SER A 170 -13.75 13.42 17.18
N TRP A 171 -13.59 13.16 15.88
CA TRP A 171 -12.74 13.95 14.99
C TRP A 171 -13.25 15.40 14.84
N PHE A 172 -14.56 15.59 14.68
CA PHE A 172 -15.19 16.91 14.54
C PHE A 172 -14.85 17.84 15.72
N ARG A 173 -15.04 17.36 16.95
CA ARG A 173 -14.75 18.13 18.18
C ARG A 173 -13.25 18.39 18.36
N ARG A 174 -12.41 17.38 18.15
CA ARG A 174 -10.94 17.47 18.28
C ARG A 174 -10.32 18.49 17.31
N ASN A 175 -10.91 18.67 16.13
CA ASN A 175 -10.44 19.64 15.13
C ASN A 175 -11.11 21.03 15.25
N GLY A 176 -11.94 21.26 16.28
CA GLY A 176 -12.59 22.55 16.51
C GLY A 176 -13.63 22.92 15.44
N MET A 177 -14.19 21.94 14.71
CA MET A 177 -14.95 22.19 13.49
C MET A 177 -16.20 23.06 13.70
N SER A 178 -16.76 23.09 14.92
CA SER A 178 -17.86 23.98 15.32
C SER A 178 -17.57 25.46 15.06
N ALA A 179 -16.30 25.89 15.11
CA ALA A 179 -15.88 27.27 14.85
C ALA A 179 -16.10 27.72 13.39
N TYR A 180 -16.26 26.79 12.45
CA TYR A 180 -16.59 27.10 11.05
C TYR A 180 -18.11 27.15 10.79
N SER A 181 -18.94 26.78 11.77
CA SER A 181 -20.39 26.94 11.68
C SER A 181 -20.81 28.42 11.66
N ARG A 182 -21.94 28.72 11.01
CA ARG A 182 -22.60 30.04 11.14
C ARG A 182 -23.21 30.25 12.52
N ASP A 183 -23.60 29.16 13.18
CA ASP A 183 -23.94 29.14 14.60
C ASP A 183 -23.02 28.13 15.30
N PRO A 184 -21.91 28.58 15.91
CA PRO A 184 -21.03 27.73 16.69
C PRO A 184 -21.67 27.19 17.98
N SER A 185 -22.74 27.82 18.48
CA SER A 185 -23.42 27.39 19.72
C SER A 185 -24.31 26.17 19.51
N GLN A 186 -24.91 26.04 18.33
CA GLN A 186 -25.71 24.87 17.95
C GLN A 186 -24.86 23.75 17.31
N ALA A 187 -23.67 24.05 16.78
CA ALA A 187 -22.81 23.09 16.09
C ALA A 187 -21.95 22.22 17.04
N LEU A 188 -22.57 21.57 18.03
CA LEU A 188 -21.87 20.68 18.97
C LEU A 188 -21.36 19.37 18.32
N GLY A 189 -21.89 19.01 17.15
CA GLY A 189 -21.53 17.81 16.40
C GLY A 189 -21.83 17.92 14.89
N PRO A 190 -21.57 16.84 14.13
CA PRO A 190 -21.85 16.74 12.68
C PRO A 190 -23.34 16.62 12.35
N ASP A 191 -24.22 16.55 13.34
CA ASP A 191 -25.68 16.51 13.25
C ASP A 191 -26.33 17.88 13.00
N GLY A 192 -25.60 18.98 13.25
CA GLY A 192 -26.09 20.35 13.03
C GLY A 192 -26.40 20.67 11.56
N SER A 193 -27.44 21.48 11.34
CA SER A 193 -27.98 21.82 10.00
C SER A 193 -26.95 22.41 9.02
N ASN A 194 -25.93 23.12 9.52
CA ASN A 194 -24.81 23.61 8.71
C ASN A 194 -23.99 22.51 8.00
N ASN A 195 -24.20 21.23 8.34
CA ASN A 195 -23.57 20.08 7.73
C ASN A 195 -24.48 19.28 6.78
N ILE A 196 -25.72 19.73 6.56
CA ILE A 196 -26.73 19.02 5.76
C ILE A 196 -26.95 19.74 4.42
N GLY A 197 -26.89 19.00 3.32
CA GLY A 197 -27.46 19.40 2.02
C GLY A 197 -28.44 18.34 1.53
N ARG A 198 -29.01 18.51 0.32
CA ARG A 198 -29.81 17.47 -0.35
C ARG A 198 -29.07 16.89 -1.57
N LEU A 199 -29.17 15.58 -1.77
CA LEU A 199 -28.68 14.84 -2.94
C LEU A 199 -29.72 13.81 -3.38
N ARG A 200 -30.04 13.72 -4.69
CA ARG A 200 -30.89 12.66 -5.26
C ARG A 200 -30.41 11.27 -4.79
N SER A 201 -31.32 10.36 -4.45
CA SER A 201 -31.03 9.16 -3.63
C SER A 201 -29.92 8.25 -4.20
N ASP A 202 -29.83 8.14 -5.52
CA ASP A 202 -28.77 7.43 -6.25
C ASP A 202 -27.40 8.12 -6.07
N LEU A 203 -27.36 9.44 -6.17
CA LEU A 203 -26.16 10.26 -5.94
C LEU A 203 -25.77 10.22 -4.46
N LEU A 204 -26.73 10.16 -3.52
CA LEU A 204 -26.43 10.02 -2.10
C LEU A 204 -25.72 8.68 -1.81
N LYS A 205 -26.14 7.57 -2.44
CA LYS A 205 -25.47 6.26 -2.32
C LYS A 205 -24.01 6.33 -2.80
N GLY A 206 -23.76 6.94 -3.96
CA GLY A 206 -22.41 7.14 -4.50
C GLY A 206 -21.56 8.09 -3.66
N PHE A 207 -22.14 9.22 -3.22
CA PHE A 207 -21.49 10.22 -2.39
C PHE A 207 -21.06 9.65 -1.04
N ASN A 208 -21.95 8.94 -0.34
CA ASN A 208 -21.65 8.33 0.96
C ASN A 208 -20.50 7.31 0.86
N ARG A 209 -20.50 6.48 -0.18
CA ARG A 209 -19.41 5.55 -0.52
C ARG A 209 -18.13 6.21 -1.04
N GLY A 210 -18.09 7.54 -1.17
CA GLY A 210 -16.91 8.29 -1.61
C GLY A 210 -16.61 8.18 -3.11
N ALA A 211 -17.54 7.64 -3.92
CA ALA A 211 -17.32 7.43 -5.35
C ALA A 211 -17.11 8.75 -6.12
N PHE A 212 -17.70 9.84 -5.64
CA PHE A 212 -17.41 11.20 -6.10
C PHE A 212 -17.32 12.18 -4.92
N VAL A 213 -16.68 13.31 -5.18
CA VAL A 213 -16.48 14.45 -4.28
C VAL A 213 -16.88 15.75 -4.97
N ILE A 214 -16.90 16.85 -4.21
CA ILE A 214 -17.17 18.19 -4.73
C ILE A 214 -15.93 19.04 -4.49
N VAL A 215 -15.37 19.61 -5.57
CA VAL A 215 -14.06 20.28 -5.55
C VAL A 215 -14.10 21.57 -6.39
N PRO A 216 -13.26 22.56 -6.08
CA PRO A 216 -13.12 23.75 -6.93
C PRO A 216 -12.31 23.44 -8.20
N LYS A 217 -12.89 23.75 -9.36
CA LYS A 217 -12.21 23.74 -10.67
C LYS A 217 -12.30 25.12 -11.33
N LEU A 218 -11.27 25.52 -12.08
CA LEU A 218 -11.27 26.80 -12.81
C LEU A 218 -12.20 26.74 -14.03
N ALA A 219 -13.11 27.70 -14.14
CA ALA A 219 -14.11 27.78 -15.21
C ALA A 219 -14.45 29.22 -15.57
N ALA A 220 -14.07 29.64 -16.78
CA ALA A 220 -14.23 31.01 -17.29
C ALA A 220 -13.68 32.09 -16.34
N GLY A 221 -12.45 31.90 -15.84
CA GLY A 221 -11.73 32.84 -14.97
C GLY A 221 -11.92 32.61 -13.47
N ASP A 222 -13.10 32.17 -13.05
CA ASP A 222 -13.42 31.90 -11.64
C ASP A 222 -13.18 30.43 -11.27
N HIS A 223 -12.81 30.14 -10.01
CA HIS A 223 -12.99 28.78 -9.47
C HIS A 223 -14.47 28.56 -9.17
N ARG A 224 -15.04 27.41 -9.57
CA ARG A 224 -16.42 27.00 -9.29
C ARG A 224 -16.42 25.62 -8.64
N LEU A 225 -17.37 25.35 -7.76
CA LEU A 225 -17.58 24.00 -7.24
C LEU A 225 -18.15 23.11 -8.34
N ALA A 226 -17.52 21.96 -8.55
CA ALA A 226 -17.97 20.93 -9.48
C ALA A 226 -17.88 19.55 -8.82
N ALA A 227 -18.77 18.63 -9.20
CA ALA A 227 -18.65 17.23 -8.81
C ALA A 227 -17.54 16.55 -9.64
N HIS A 228 -16.75 15.71 -8.98
CA HIS A 228 -15.59 15.04 -9.55
C HIS A 228 -15.53 13.59 -9.05
N TYR A 229 -15.50 12.65 -9.99
CA TYR A 229 -15.53 11.22 -9.70
C TYR A 229 -14.13 10.69 -9.36
N LEU A 230 -14.03 9.86 -8.31
CA LEU A 230 -12.77 9.31 -7.78
C LEU A 230 -12.65 7.79 -7.96
N SER A 231 -13.77 7.07 -7.84
CA SER A 231 -13.78 5.60 -7.85
C SER A 231 -13.20 5.03 -9.14
N THR A 232 -12.42 3.95 -9.03
CA THR A 232 -11.95 3.13 -10.16
C THR A 232 -12.82 1.88 -10.39
N GLY A 233 -13.84 1.64 -9.56
CA GLY A 233 -14.78 0.53 -9.71
C GLY A 233 -15.91 0.83 -10.69
N LYS A 234 -16.36 -0.19 -11.44
CA LYS A 234 -17.39 -0.09 -12.49
C LYS A 234 -18.79 0.28 -11.97
N ASP A 235 -19.09 -0.03 -10.70
CA ASP A 235 -20.38 0.11 -9.98
C ASP A 235 -21.20 1.39 -10.21
N PHE A 236 -20.59 2.51 -10.64
CA PHE A 236 -21.27 3.80 -10.77
C PHE A 236 -21.01 4.51 -12.11
N SER A 237 -20.66 3.79 -13.18
CA SER A 237 -20.40 4.35 -14.52
C SER A 237 -21.47 5.35 -15.01
N HIS A 238 -22.76 5.07 -14.73
CA HIS A 238 -23.87 6.00 -15.00
C HIS A 238 -23.72 7.36 -14.29
N ALA A 239 -23.35 7.36 -13.01
CA ALA A 239 -23.19 8.57 -12.21
C ALA A 239 -21.96 9.39 -12.64
N VAL A 240 -20.94 8.75 -13.24
CA VAL A 240 -19.81 9.47 -13.87
C VAL A 240 -20.33 10.38 -14.98
N ASN A 241 -21.13 9.83 -15.89
CA ASN A 241 -21.61 10.55 -17.07
C ASN A 241 -22.52 11.73 -16.69
N GLU A 242 -23.45 11.53 -15.74
CA GLU A 242 -24.39 12.58 -15.34
C GLU A 242 -23.79 13.70 -14.47
N CYS A 243 -22.76 13.41 -13.67
CA CYS A 243 -22.28 14.29 -12.60
C CYS A 243 -20.84 14.79 -12.76
N HIS A 244 -19.96 14.15 -13.54
CA HIS A 244 -18.58 14.61 -13.63
C HIS A 244 -18.49 16.00 -14.29
N ASN A 245 -17.74 16.91 -13.67
CA ASN A 245 -17.63 18.33 -14.02
C ASN A 245 -18.95 19.13 -13.97
N ARG A 246 -20.05 18.55 -13.48
CA ARG A 246 -21.31 19.27 -13.26
C ARG A 246 -21.15 20.29 -12.14
N ALA A 247 -21.57 21.53 -12.40
CA ALA A 247 -21.48 22.62 -11.43
C ALA A 247 -22.41 22.39 -10.22
N VAL A 248 -21.94 22.75 -9.02
CA VAL A 248 -22.62 22.46 -7.76
C VAL A 248 -23.19 23.73 -7.12
N TYR A 249 -24.47 23.66 -6.75
CA TYR A 249 -25.28 24.73 -6.18
C TYR A 249 -25.33 24.63 -4.66
N LEU A 250 -24.16 24.66 -4.01
CA LEU A 250 -24.04 24.47 -2.56
C LEU A 250 -24.70 25.64 -1.78
N PRO A 251 -25.68 25.37 -0.90
CA PRO A 251 -26.27 26.37 -0.02
C PRO A 251 -25.21 27.17 0.75
N ARG A 252 -25.46 28.49 0.91
CA ARG A 252 -24.48 29.39 1.55
C ARG A 252 -24.30 29.12 3.05
N HIS A 253 -25.22 28.39 3.68
CA HIS A 253 -25.16 28.04 5.10
C HIS A 253 -24.16 26.91 5.40
N ILE A 254 -23.72 26.14 4.39
CA ILE A 254 -22.70 25.10 4.53
C ILE A 254 -21.29 25.72 4.45
N PRO A 255 -20.41 25.47 5.44
CA PRO A 255 -19.00 25.88 5.40
C PRO A 255 -18.22 25.15 4.29
N LEU A 256 -17.23 25.81 3.69
CA LEU A 256 -16.37 25.19 2.68
C LEU A 256 -15.35 24.24 3.33
N GLU A 257 -15.14 24.41 4.62
CA GLU A 257 -14.34 23.61 5.53
C GLU A 257 -14.98 22.23 5.76
N TYR A 258 -16.31 22.15 5.83
CA TYR A 258 -17.04 20.88 5.92
C TYR A 258 -16.98 20.13 4.58
N LEU A 259 -17.00 20.86 3.46
CA LEU A 259 -16.80 20.31 2.11
C LEU A 259 -15.37 19.79 1.92
N PHE A 260 -14.37 20.50 2.44
CA PHE A 260 -12.97 20.07 2.43
C PHE A 260 -12.74 18.85 3.32
N ALA A 261 -13.40 18.78 4.49
CA ALA A 261 -13.43 17.59 5.33
C ALA A 261 -14.10 16.39 4.63
N ARG A 262 -15.19 16.59 3.86
CA ARG A 262 -15.76 15.53 3.00
C ARG A 262 -14.74 15.04 1.97
N PHE A 263 -14.06 15.95 1.30
CA PHE A 263 -13.03 15.61 0.31
C PHE A 263 -11.90 14.79 0.94
N ALA A 264 -11.36 15.22 2.08
CA ALA A 264 -10.37 14.46 2.82
C ALA A 264 -10.89 13.07 3.23
N PHE A 265 -12.12 12.96 3.75
CA PHE A 265 -12.74 11.68 4.12
C PHE A 265 -12.76 10.70 2.95
N SER A 266 -13.25 11.13 1.78
CA SER A 266 -13.30 10.27 0.59
C SER A 266 -11.92 9.96 0.00
N VAL A 267 -10.92 10.82 0.20
CA VAL A 267 -9.53 10.57 -0.21
C VAL A 267 -8.88 9.48 0.66
N PHE A 268 -9.15 9.42 1.97
CA PHE A 268 -8.60 8.37 2.84
C PHE A 268 -9.15 6.96 2.54
N GLU A 269 -10.33 6.86 1.94
CA GLU A 269 -10.85 5.56 1.47
C GLU A 269 -9.99 4.96 0.35
N LEU A 270 -9.34 5.81 -0.48
CA LEU A 270 -8.54 5.38 -1.63
C LEU A 270 -7.17 4.81 -1.25
N ILE A 271 -6.62 5.18 -0.07
CA ILE A 271 -5.28 4.74 0.37
C ILE A 271 -5.29 3.44 1.19
N ARG A 272 -6.47 2.88 1.49
CA ARG A 272 -6.62 1.72 2.38
C ARG A 272 -5.70 0.56 2.01
N GLY A 273 -5.60 0.21 0.73
CA GLY A 273 -4.71 -0.85 0.25
C GLY A 273 -3.23 -0.57 0.55
N PHE A 274 -2.74 0.65 0.25
CA PHE A 274 -1.37 1.05 0.56
C PHE A 274 -1.06 0.92 2.07
N VAL A 275 -2.03 1.27 2.92
CA VAL A 275 -1.93 1.24 4.38
C VAL A 275 -1.94 -0.20 4.94
N THR A 276 -2.68 -1.14 4.34
CA THR A 276 -2.85 -2.50 4.87
C THR A 276 -1.95 -3.58 4.25
N GLN A 277 -1.37 -3.36 3.07
CA GLN A 277 -0.68 -4.43 2.31
C GLN A 277 0.63 -4.92 2.94
N ALA A 278 1.47 -4.03 3.46
CA ALA A 278 2.79 -4.37 4.00
C ALA A 278 3.26 -3.27 4.97
N PRO A 279 4.37 -3.40 5.71
CA PRO A 279 4.76 -2.42 6.72
C PRO A 279 4.90 -0.99 6.17
N ARG A 280 4.19 -0.03 6.79
CA ARG A 280 4.19 1.39 6.39
C ARG A 280 4.62 2.31 7.53
N ARG A 281 5.27 3.41 7.17
CA ARG A 281 5.59 4.52 8.06
C ARG A 281 4.37 5.44 8.12
N LEU A 282 3.53 5.23 9.13
CA LEU A 282 2.24 5.88 9.26
C LEU A 282 2.26 6.96 10.34
N ALA A 283 1.54 8.04 10.09
CA ALA A 283 1.25 9.08 11.06
C ALA A 283 -0.10 8.80 11.73
N VAL A 284 -0.11 8.78 13.06
CA VAL A 284 -1.27 8.53 13.92
C VAL A 284 -1.41 9.66 14.94
N ILE A 285 -2.64 9.98 15.34
CA ILE A 285 -2.91 10.99 16.37
C ILE A 285 -3.09 10.30 17.72
N GLU A 286 -2.20 10.60 18.66
CA GLU A 286 -2.21 10.06 20.01
C GLU A 286 -2.64 11.13 21.03
N ALA A 287 -3.43 10.73 22.02
CA ALA A 287 -3.65 11.55 23.20
C ALA A 287 -2.38 11.60 24.04
N VAL A 288 -1.95 12.79 24.44
CA VAL A 288 -0.86 12.99 25.40
C VAL A 288 -1.34 13.94 26.48
N VAL A 289 -1.38 13.42 27.71
CA VAL A 289 -1.66 14.21 28.91
C VAL A 289 -0.38 14.90 29.33
N ASP A 290 -0.43 16.22 29.55
CA ASP A 290 0.71 17.00 30.04
C ASP A 290 0.90 16.90 31.56
N GLU A 291 1.91 17.59 32.09
CA GLU A 291 2.22 17.62 33.53
C GLU A 291 1.14 18.28 34.40
N PHE A 292 0.16 18.97 33.79
CA PHE A 292 -0.98 19.60 34.45
C PHE A 292 -2.28 18.77 34.32
N GLY A 293 -2.22 17.61 33.68
CA GLY A 293 -3.39 16.76 33.44
C GLY A 293 -4.23 17.15 32.22
N VAL A 294 -3.76 18.10 31.39
CA VAL A 294 -4.49 18.54 30.19
C VAL A 294 -4.23 17.57 29.04
N GLN A 295 -5.31 17.02 28.47
CA GLN A 295 -5.22 16.11 27.32
C GLN A 295 -5.01 16.90 26.02
N SER A 296 -3.77 16.90 25.54
CA SER A 296 -3.41 17.32 24.18
C SER A 296 -3.54 16.17 23.17
N TRP A 297 -3.44 16.50 21.88
CA TRP A 297 -3.38 15.53 20.79
C TRP A 297 -2.16 15.82 19.92
N VAL A 298 -1.29 14.83 19.75
CA VAL A 298 -0.05 14.96 18.96
C VAL A 298 -0.01 13.91 17.85
N THR A 299 0.50 14.30 16.69
CA THR A 299 0.83 13.34 15.62
C THR A 299 2.14 12.65 15.96
N LYS A 300 2.14 11.31 16.02
CA LYS A 300 3.35 10.51 16.10
C LYS A 300 3.48 9.64 14.85
N VAL A 301 4.71 9.37 14.44
CA VAL A 301 5.00 8.47 13.32
C VAL A 301 5.44 7.12 13.87
N ARG A 302 4.85 6.04 13.34
CA ARG A 302 5.13 4.65 13.71
C ARG A 302 5.34 3.82 12.45
N ILE A 303 6.03 2.69 12.57
CA ILE A 303 5.95 1.63 11.55
C ILE A 303 4.78 0.72 11.97
N HIS A 304 3.77 0.60 11.11
CA HIS A 304 2.63 -0.29 11.31
C HIS A 304 2.75 -1.48 10.35
N SER A 305 2.77 -2.70 10.88
CA SER A 305 2.77 -3.94 10.10
C SER A 305 1.35 -4.50 9.97
N PRO A 306 1.02 -5.26 8.91
CA PRO A 306 -0.31 -5.87 8.76
C PRO A 306 -0.64 -6.91 9.85
N ALA A 307 0.39 -7.54 10.43
CA ALA A 307 0.29 -8.58 11.46
C ALA A 307 -0.09 -8.04 12.86
N MET A 308 -1.09 -7.16 12.93
CA MET A 308 -1.83 -6.81 14.14
C MET A 308 -3.28 -6.51 13.71
N PRO A 309 -4.28 -7.34 14.08
CA PRO A 309 -5.65 -6.88 14.03
C PRO A 309 -5.78 -5.74 15.04
N ALA A 310 -5.91 -4.51 14.55
CA ALA A 310 -6.24 -3.38 15.39
C ALA A 310 -7.54 -3.73 16.12
N ARG A 311 -7.47 -3.91 17.45
CA ARG A 311 -8.66 -4.16 18.27
C ARG A 311 -9.68 -3.07 17.92
N PRO A 312 -10.91 -3.43 17.52
CA PRO A 312 -11.96 -2.44 17.41
C PRO A 312 -12.01 -1.68 18.74
N LEU A 313 -11.82 -0.35 18.69
CA LEU A 313 -12.17 0.49 19.83
C LEU A 313 -13.65 0.22 20.09
N GLU A 314 -13.95 -0.35 21.25
CA GLU A 314 -15.27 -0.89 21.56
C GLU A 314 -16.32 0.22 21.45
N HIS A 315 -16.99 0.25 20.31
CA HIS A 315 -18.23 1.00 20.17
C HIS A 315 -19.21 0.35 21.12
N ASN A 316 -19.43 1.00 22.27
CA ASN A 316 -20.55 0.75 23.16
C ASN A 316 -21.85 1.05 22.40
N ALA A 317 -22.25 0.07 21.59
CA ALA A 317 -23.56 0.00 20.98
C ALA A 317 -24.57 -0.17 22.10
N LEU A 318 -25.19 0.95 22.51
CA LEU A 318 -26.44 0.93 23.25
C LEU A 318 -27.52 0.34 22.35
N SER A 319 -27.53 -0.99 22.26
CA SER A 319 -28.52 -1.83 21.58
C SER A 319 -29.84 -1.83 22.37
N GLY A 320 -30.40 -0.63 22.55
CA GLY A 320 -31.65 -0.34 23.25
C GLY A 320 -32.84 -0.10 22.32
N ALA A 321 -32.81 -0.66 21.11
CA ALA A 321 -33.89 -0.58 20.12
C ALA A 321 -34.54 -1.95 19.94
N THR A 322 -35.58 -2.23 20.73
CA THR A 322 -36.32 -3.50 20.69
C THR A 322 -36.92 -3.73 19.29
N LYS A 323 -36.72 -4.93 18.73
CA LYS A 323 -37.42 -5.36 17.51
C LYS A 323 -38.93 -5.18 17.69
N ARG A 324 -39.57 -4.40 16.83
CA ARG A 324 -40.98 -4.55 16.48
C ARG A 324 -41.08 -4.89 15.01
N THR A 325 -41.29 -6.17 14.73
CA THR A 325 -41.81 -6.63 13.45
C THR A 325 -43.18 -6.01 13.22
N PHE A 326 -43.36 -5.31 12.10
CA PHE A 326 -44.69 -5.06 11.57
C PHE A 326 -45.14 -6.32 10.84
N GLY A 327 -46.12 -7.01 11.44
CA GLY A 327 -46.92 -8.02 10.77
C GLY A 327 -48.06 -7.38 9.96
N GLU A 328 -48.87 -8.23 9.34
CA GLU A 328 -49.89 -7.82 8.37
C GLU A 328 -51.16 -7.22 8.99
N VAL A 329 -52.01 -6.70 8.09
CA VAL A 329 -53.33 -6.15 8.36
C VAL A 329 -54.26 -7.19 9.00
N GLY A 330 -54.95 -6.81 10.08
CA GLY A 330 -55.97 -7.62 10.76
C GLY A 330 -56.95 -6.71 11.51
N MET A 331 -58.24 -7.06 11.46
CA MET A 331 -59.38 -6.20 11.81
C MET A 331 -59.81 -6.24 13.30
N ASP A 332 -60.35 -5.10 13.72
CA ASP A 332 -61.48 -4.86 14.64
C ASP A 332 -61.40 -5.01 16.20
N ASP A 333 -62.24 -4.16 16.80
CA ASP A 333 -62.98 -4.17 18.08
C ASP A 333 -62.41 -3.77 19.47
N GLU A 334 -63.04 -2.66 19.96
CA GLU A 334 -63.43 -2.24 21.32
C GLU A 334 -62.40 -1.76 22.38
N ASP A 335 -62.96 -1.11 23.43
CA ASP A 335 -62.36 -0.02 24.24
C ASP A 335 -62.33 -0.37 25.77
N PRO A 336 -62.44 0.54 26.79
CA PRO A 336 -61.32 0.75 27.72
C PRO A 336 -61.60 0.45 29.21
N ALA A 337 -60.54 0.34 30.03
CA ALA A 337 -60.57 0.73 31.45
C ALA A 337 -59.20 0.87 32.16
N ALA A 338 -58.98 2.02 32.83
CA ALA A 338 -58.23 2.20 34.11
C ALA A 338 -56.74 1.71 34.24
N SER A 339 -55.94 2.01 35.28
CA SER A 339 -55.94 3.00 36.38
C SER A 339 -54.46 3.12 36.88
N ARG A 340 -53.77 4.27 36.81
CA ARG A 340 -53.71 5.39 37.79
C ARG A 340 -52.79 5.16 39.03
N LEU A 341 -51.94 6.16 39.31
CA LEU A 341 -51.02 6.37 40.47
C LEU A 341 -49.78 5.47 40.61
N ASP A 342 -48.69 5.81 41.33
CA ASP A 342 -47.94 7.06 41.66
C ASP A 342 -47.08 6.82 42.95
N LYS A 343 -46.08 7.69 43.19
CA LYS A 343 -45.34 8.00 44.44
C LYS A 343 -43.88 7.53 44.58
N ARG A 344 -43.08 8.57 44.84
CA ARG A 344 -41.62 8.69 45.04
C ARG A 344 -41.15 8.28 46.45
N GLN A 345 -39.82 8.36 46.64
CA GLN A 345 -39.06 8.42 47.91
C GLN A 345 -38.94 7.07 48.67
N MET A 346 -37.84 6.75 49.37
CA MET A 346 -36.88 7.60 50.10
C MET A 346 -35.37 7.32 49.78
N VAL A 347 -34.48 7.89 50.61
CA VAL A 347 -33.00 7.97 50.47
C VAL A 347 -32.33 7.36 51.72
N GLN A 348 -31.02 7.08 51.61
CA GLN A 348 -29.97 7.14 52.66
C GLN A 348 -29.38 5.82 53.24
N GLN A 349 -28.08 5.62 52.94
CA GLN A 349 -26.98 5.09 53.77
C GLN A 349 -27.14 3.79 54.60
N ARG A 350 -26.20 2.83 54.40
CA ARG A 350 -25.14 2.47 55.39
C ARG A 350 -24.13 1.40 54.87
N GLN A 351 -22.95 1.39 55.49
CA GLN A 351 -21.82 0.45 55.40
C GLN A 351 -20.98 0.63 56.70
N PRO A 352 -20.00 -0.23 57.07
CA PRO A 352 -19.76 -1.65 56.73
C PRO A 352 -19.52 -2.51 58.03
N VAL A 353 -18.44 -3.33 58.09
CA VAL A 353 -17.97 -4.28 59.14
C VAL A 353 -18.60 -5.69 59.02
N VAL A 354 -17.93 -6.85 58.79
CA VAL A 354 -16.56 -7.43 58.93
C VAL A 354 -16.43 -8.46 60.07
N SER A 355 -16.36 -9.76 59.71
CA SER A 355 -15.73 -10.91 60.43
C SER A 355 -15.96 -12.20 59.59
N SER A 356 -14.98 -12.83 58.91
CA SER A 356 -13.86 -13.68 59.39
C SER A 356 -14.22 -15.14 59.75
N VAL A 357 -13.52 -16.13 59.14
CA VAL A 357 -13.00 -17.38 59.74
C VAL A 357 -12.13 -18.12 58.69
N GLU A 358 -11.07 -18.80 59.11
CA GLU A 358 -10.09 -19.50 58.25
C GLU A 358 -10.30 -21.03 58.19
N SER A 359 -9.63 -21.72 57.25
CA SER A 359 -9.15 -23.11 57.40
C SER A 359 -8.02 -23.43 56.41
N ARG A 360 -7.08 -24.31 56.80
CA ARG A 360 -5.84 -24.68 56.05
C ARG A 360 -5.79 -26.18 55.72
N VAL A 361 -5.12 -26.55 54.63
CA VAL A 361 -4.39 -27.84 54.46
C VAL A 361 -3.11 -27.60 53.62
N HIS A 362 -2.10 -28.46 53.74
CA HIS A 362 -0.77 -28.42 53.08
C HIS A 362 -0.44 -29.85 52.52
N LEU A 363 0.55 -30.16 51.68
CA LEU A 363 1.82 -29.52 51.25
C LEU A 363 1.81 -29.30 49.68
N ALA A 364 2.85 -29.25 48.83
CA ALA A 364 4.28 -29.60 48.89
C ALA A 364 5.18 -28.85 47.86
N ALA A 365 6.49 -29.15 47.85
CA ALA A 365 7.58 -28.54 47.07
C ALA A 365 8.81 -29.52 47.07
N PRO A 366 10.05 -29.22 46.58
CA PRO A 366 10.57 -27.96 46.01
C PRO A 366 11.61 -28.08 44.84
N ARG A 367 12.23 -26.93 44.48
CA ARG A 367 13.54 -26.76 43.76
C ARG A 367 13.54 -27.05 42.24
N GLN A 368 14.41 -26.45 41.42
CA GLN A 368 15.53 -25.53 41.68
C GLN A 368 15.77 -24.56 40.49
N THR A 369 16.13 -23.30 40.75
CA THR A 369 16.74 -22.39 39.75
C THR A 369 17.79 -21.51 40.44
N VAL A 370 18.94 -21.30 39.81
CA VAL A 370 20.10 -20.63 40.45
C VAL A 370 20.12 -19.14 40.11
N THR A 371 20.37 -18.31 41.12
CA THR A 371 20.67 -16.87 40.96
C THR A 371 22.16 -16.64 41.14
N VAL A 372 22.79 -15.84 40.26
CA VAL A 372 24.14 -15.29 40.47
C VAL A 372 24.04 -13.77 40.47
N GLN A 373 24.76 -13.13 41.39
CA GLN A 373 24.50 -11.76 41.82
C GLN A 373 25.14 -10.70 40.92
N SER A 374 24.41 -9.62 40.64
CA SER A 374 24.97 -8.36 40.18
C SER A 374 25.51 -7.56 41.37
N HIS A 375 26.82 -7.50 41.54
CA HIS A 375 27.44 -6.62 42.53
C HIS A 375 27.47 -5.15 42.06
N SER A 376 27.30 -4.22 43.00
CA SER A 376 27.09 -2.81 42.74
C SER A 376 28.38 -2.01 42.62
N LEU A 377 28.38 -1.01 41.74
CA LEU A 377 29.28 0.15 41.83
C LEU A 377 28.58 1.43 41.33
N ALA A 378 27.40 1.68 41.90
CA ALA A 378 26.59 2.87 41.61
C ALA A 378 27.04 4.08 42.45
N GLN A 379 28.12 4.75 42.06
CA GLN A 379 28.42 6.12 42.51
C GLN A 379 29.33 6.87 41.53
N SER A 380 29.09 8.18 41.40
CA SER A 380 29.83 9.14 40.56
C SER A 380 29.81 8.90 39.03
N ILE A 381 28.72 9.34 38.38
CA ILE A 381 28.73 10.37 37.33
C ILE A 381 27.30 10.90 37.21
N ARG A 382 27.06 12.17 37.59
CA ARG A 382 25.78 12.87 37.34
C ARG A 382 25.83 13.61 36.00
N GLY A 383 26.09 12.86 34.93
CA GLY A 383 25.89 13.33 33.55
C GLY A 383 24.48 12.99 33.07
N LYS A 384 23.80 13.91 32.39
CA LYS A 384 22.60 13.57 31.60
C LYS A 384 23.04 12.82 30.35
N VAL A 385 23.28 11.51 30.47
CA VAL A 385 23.47 10.62 29.32
C VAL A 385 22.16 10.62 28.52
N ARG A 386 22.19 11.22 27.32
CA ARG A 386 21.11 11.02 26.34
C ARG A 386 21.15 9.54 25.92
N PRO A 387 20.00 8.90 25.63
CA PRO A 387 20.03 7.64 24.91
C PRO A 387 20.75 7.88 23.57
N THR A 388 21.72 7.03 23.22
CA THR A 388 22.41 7.12 21.93
C THR A 388 21.41 6.84 20.82
N GLU A 389 21.15 7.82 19.97
CA GLU A 389 20.31 7.67 18.81
C GLU A 389 21.05 6.87 17.73
N PHE A 390 20.33 6.32 16.74
CA PHE A 390 20.98 5.56 15.67
C PHE A 390 22.07 6.39 14.97
N ALA A 391 21.91 7.71 14.86
CA ALA A 391 22.88 8.61 14.25
C ALA A 391 24.19 8.78 15.04
N ASP A 392 24.20 8.50 16.35
CA ASP A 392 25.38 8.62 17.22
C ASP A 392 26.35 7.42 17.06
N LEU A 393 25.92 6.34 16.42
CA LEU A 393 26.73 5.13 16.22
C LEU A 393 27.80 5.35 15.13
N PRO A 394 29.00 4.74 15.25
CA PRO A 394 30.01 4.75 14.18
C PRO A 394 29.44 4.22 12.85
N LEU A 395 29.90 4.78 11.73
CA LEU A 395 29.39 4.44 10.40
C LEU A 395 29.43 2.93 10.14
N GLU A 396 30.50 2.27 10.57
CA GLU A 396 30.76 0.84 10.42
C GLU A 396 29.68 0.00 11.11
N ILE A 397 29.19 0.44 12.27
CA ILE A 397 28.12 -0.20 13.02
C ILE A 397 26.76 0.07 12.35
N ARG A 398 26.53 1.31 11.89
CA ARG A 398 25.29 1.69 11.19
C ARG A 398 25.13 0.94 9.86
N LEU A 399 26.22 0.77 9.11
CA LEU A 399 26.24 -0.03 7.88
C LEU A 399 26.02 -1.53 8.17
N LYS A 400 26.60 -2.09 9.23
CA LYS A 400 26.32 -3.47 9.65
C LYS A 400 24.85 -3.66 10.05
N ILE A 401 24.25 -2.72 10.78
CA ILE A 401 22.81 -2.78 11.10
C ILE A 401 21.95 -2.77 9.82
N TRP A 402 22.37 -2.05 8.77
CA TRP A 402 21.70 -2.16 7.47
C TRP A 402 21.92 -3.52 6.79
N GLU A 403 23.10 -4.12 6.88
CA GLU A 403 23.42 -5.46 6.36
C GLU A 403 22.55 -6.55 7.01
N GLU A 404 22.33 -6.50 8.33
CA GLU A 404 21.43 -7.41 9.06
C GLU A 404 19.94 -7.28 8.66
N THR A 405 19.55 -6.23 7.92
CA THR A 405 18.18 -6.06 7.38
C THR A 405 18.02 -6.52 5.93
N TRP A 406 19.06 -7.11 5.33
CA TRP A 406 18.99 -7.67 3.98
C TRP A 406 18.37 -9.07 4.00
N PRO A 407 17.71 -9.51 2.90
CA PRO A 407 17.29 -10.90 2.79
C PRO A 407 18.50 -11.83 2.88
N LYS A 408 18.34 -12.95 3.59
CA LYS A 408 19.28 -14.09 3.51
C LYS A 408 19.43 -14.53 2.04
N PRO A 409 20.58 -15.11 1.63
CA PRO A 409 20.79 -15.64 0.27
C PRO A 409 19.59 -16.42 -0.27
N ARG A 410 19.12 -16.06 -1.47
CA ARG A 410 17.88 -16.58 -2.09
C ARG A 410 18.14 -17.45 -3.30
N VAL A 411 17.16 -18.27 -3.62
CA VAL A 411 17.08 -19.01 -4.88
C VAL A 411 16.16 -18.24 -5.82
N ILE A 412 16.61 -18.03 -7.05
CA ILE A 412 15.83 -17.51 -8.19
C ILE A 412 15.48 -18.70 -9.07
N GLU A 413 14.23 -18.80 -9.50
CA GLU A 413 13.75 -19.87 -10.38
C GLU A 413 13.01 -19.28 -11.59
N VAL A 414 12.92 -20.06 -12.67
CA VAL A 414 12.16 -19.73 -13.87
C VAL A 414 10.66 -19.96 -13.63
N ASP A 415 9.84 -19.12 -14.23
CA ASP A 415 8.40 -19.01 -14.01
C ASP A 415 7.73 -18.68 -15.35
N ALA A 416 7.64 -19.69 -16.22
CA ALA A 416 7.06 -19.61 -17.55
C ALA A 416 5.53 -19.77 -17.51
N PHE A 417 4.82 -18.81 -18.11
CA PHE A 417 3.35 -18.85 -18.20
C PHE A 417 2.91 -19.50 -19.52
N TRP A 418 2.92 -20.83 -19.53
CA TRP A 418 2.31 -21.62 -20.61
C TRP A 418 0.78 -21.63 -20.45
N ASP A 419 0.06 -21.20 -21.49
CA ASP A 419 -1.40 -21.10 -21.50
C ASP A 419 -2.03 -22.50 -21.46
N ARG A 420 -2.56 -22.90 -20.29
CA ARG A 420 -3.46 -24.04 -20.16
C ARG A 420 -4.90 -23.56 -20.27
N ASP A 421 -5.54 -23.98 -21.36
CA ASP A 421 -6.89 -23.63 -21.84
C ASP A 421 -7.05 -22.21 -22.43
N PRO A 422 -6.81 -22.03 -23.74
CA PRO A 422 -7.11 -20.79 -24.44
C PRO A 422 -8.61 -20.62 -24.68
N GLU A 423 -9.33 -19.97 -23.75
CA GLU A 423 -10.61 -19.33 -24.11
C GLU A 423 -10.33 -18.14 -25.05
N PRO A 424 -10.92 -18.09 -26.25
CA PRO A 424 -10.58 -17.11 -27.28
C PRO A 424 -11.16 -15.73 -26.94
N SER A 425 -10.45 -14.95 -26.11
CA SER A 425 -10.77 -13.56 -25.79
C SER A 425 -9.59 -12.63 -26.11
N GLU A 426 -9.89 -11.51 -26.75
CA GLU A 426 -8.94 -10.75 -27.58
C GLU A 426 -7.89 -9.94 -26.79
N SER A 427 -6.73 -10.55 -26.52
CA SER A 427 -5.44 -9.83 -26.60
C SER A 427 -4.28 -10.80 -26.80
N GLU A 428 -3.43 -10.52 -27.79
CA GLU A 428 -2.09 -11.12 -27.88
C GLU A 428 -1.27 -10.67 -26.66
N ILE A 429 -1.23 -11.52 -25.63
CA ILE A 429 -0.19 -11.48 -24.61
C ILE A 429 0.95 -12.31 -25.22
N ASP A 430 2.01 -11.64 -25.69
CA ASP A 430 3.24 -12.32 -26.13
C ASP A 430 3.69 -13.33 -25.06
N ASP A 431 4.23 -14.49 -25.46
CA ASP A 431 4.69 -15.51 -24.52
C ASP A 431 5.82 -14.95 -23.62
N ILE A 432 5.55 -14.86 -22.32
CA ILE A 432 6.42 -14.18 -21.34
C ILE A 432 6.81 -15.12 -20.20
N ALA A 433 8.08 -15.52 -20.20
CA ALA A 433 8.72 -16.16 -19.06
C ALA A 433 9.23 -15.13 -18.06
N THR A 434 9.00 -15.36 -16.76
CA THR A 434 9.45 -14.49 -15.68
C THR A 434 10.43 -15.22 -14.73
N LEU A 435 10.93 -14.52 -13.70
CA LEU A 435 11.82 -15.07 -12.67
C LEU A 435 11.25 -14.70 -11.30
N ARG A 436 11.13 -15.68 -10.38
CA ARG A 436 10.67 -15.46 -9.00
C ARG A 436 11.69 -15.95 -7.97
N PHE A 437 11.52 -15.60 -6.70
CA PHE A 437 12.35 -16.16 -5.62
C PHE A 437 11.66 -17.33 -4.93
N ASN A 438 12.34 -18.47 -4.83
CA ASN A 438 11.90 -19.65 -4.06
C ASN A 438 12.35 -19.57 -2.59
N GLY A 439 12.18 -18.40 -1.96
CA GLY A 439 12.66 -18.15 -0.59
C GLY A 439 14.19 -18.14 -0.45
N SER A 440 14.68 -18.51 0.73
CA SER A 440 16.12 -18.58 1.05
C SER A 440 16.71 -19.97 0.78
N ILE A 441 17.97 -20.04 0.37
CA ILE A 441 18.68 -21.28 0.01
C ILE A 441 18.51 -22.37 1.07
N SER A 442 18.70 -22.04 2.35
CA SER A 442 18.60 -23.00 3.46
C SER A 442 17.19 -23.55 3.72
N ALA A 443 16.14 -22.85 3.27
CA ALA A 443 14.75 -23.33 3.35
C ALA A 443 14.36 -24.11 2.09
N TRP A 444 14.85 -23.67 0.93
CA TRP A 444 14.67 -24.36 -0.35
C TRP A 444 15.34 -25.74 -0.37
N LEU A 445 16.59 -25.87 0.11
CA LEU A 445 17.27 -27.17 0.28
C LEU A 445 16.62 -28.12 1.29
N GLN A 446 15.68 -27.63 2.12
CA GLN A 446 14.90 -28.42 3.07
C GLN A 446 13.50 -28.78 2.53
N SER A 447 13.12 -28.25 1.36
CA SER A 447 11.89 -28.64 0.66
C SER A 447 12.17 -29.81 -0.28
N ASP A 448 11.15 -30.64 -0.52
CA ASP A 448 11.23 -31.65 -1.57
C ASP A 448 11.31 -30.95 -2.94
N LEU A 449 12.27 -31.37 -3.75
CA LEU A 449 12.58 -30.74 -5.03
C LEU A 449 11.87 -31.44 -6.20
N GLY A 450 11.60 -32.74 -6.11
CA GLY A 450 11.10 -33.58 -7.22
C GLY A 450 9.60 -33.91 -7.21
N SER A 451 8.81 -33.24 -6.37
CA SER A 451 7.34 -33.48 -6.25
C SER A 451 6.51 -32.20 -6.39
N ARG A 452 7.10 -31.16 -6.98
CA ARG A 452 6.69 -29.77 -6.76
C ARG A 452 5.84 -29.22 -7.91
N GLU A 453 4.54 -29.54 -7.90
CA GLU A 453 3.60 -28.99 -8.90
C GLU A 453 3.70 -27.45 -8.99
N PRO A 454 3.78 -26.87 -10.21
CA PRO A 454 3.71 -25.42 -10.41
C PRO A 454 2.34 -24.93 -9.92
N SER A 455 2.36 -24.11 -8.86
CA SER A 455 1.18 -23.88 -8.01
C SER A 455 -0.02 -23.29 -8.76
N SER A 456 -1.11 -24.05 -8.82
CA SER A 456 -2.38 -23.73 -9.49
C SER A 456 -3.21 -22.64 -8.78
N LEU A 457 -2.66 -21.42 -8.72
CA LEU A 457 -3.23 -20.27 -8.00
C LEU A 457 -3.11 -18.94 -8.79
N ASN A 458 -4.08 -18.04 -8.58
CA ASN A 458 -4.27 -16.82 -9.38
C ASN A 458 -3.01 -15.90 -9.47
N PRO A 459 -2.52 -15.59 -10.69
CA PRO A 459 -1.29 -14.80 -10.88
C PRO A 459 -1.42 -13.33 -10.44
N GLU A 460 -2.63 -12.75 -10.45
CA GLU A 460 -2.87 -11.37 -10.00
C GLU A 460 -2.69 -11.16 -8.49
N ILE A 461 -2.78 -12.22 -7.68
CA ILE A 461 -2.91 -12.11 -6.22
C ILE A 461 -1.59 -12.37 -5.49
N ASP A 462 -0.79 -13.34 -5.92
CA ASP A 462 0.36 -13.86 -5.15
C ASP A 462 1.75 -13.52 -5.73
N SER A 463 1.81 -13.02 -6.97
CA SER A 463 3.09 -12.81 -7.69
C SER A 463 4.01 -11.75 -7.07
N PHE A 464 3.49 -10.88 -6.19
CA PHE A 464 4.25 -9.77 -5.60
C PHE A 464 4.86 -10.05 -4.22
N GLU A 465 4.24 -10.88 -3.36
CA GLU A 465 4.86 -11.26 -2.08
C GLU A 465 6.10 -12.13 -2.29
N ARG A 466 6.17 -12.86 -3.41
CA ARG A 466 7.32 -13.67 -3.83
C ARG A 466 8.53 -12.87 -4.35
N ARG A 467 8.46 -11.53 -4.46
CA ARG A 467 9.55 -10.68 -5.02
C ARG A 467 9.97 -9.49 -4.13
N PRO A 468 10.20 -9.67 -2.80
CA PRO A 468 10.45 -8.56 -1.89
C PRO A 468 11.82 -7.91 -2.15
N ALA A 469 11.83 -6.57 -2.20
CA ALA A 469 13.05 -5.78 -2.21
C ALA A 469 13.64 -5.66 -0.79
N PRO A 470 14.97 -5.58 -0.61
CA PRO A 470 15.58 -5.40 0.71
C PRO A 470 15.04 -4.17 1.44
N VAL A 471 14.58 -4.34 2.68
CA VAL A 471 13.91 -3.28 3.47
C VAL A 471 14.77 -2.02 3.56
N ALA A 472 16.09 -2.18 3.69
CA ALA A 472 17.09 -1.11 3.67
C ALA A 472 17.01 -0.15 2.46
N LEU A 473 16.45 -0.54 1.31
CA LEU A 473 16.21 0.38 0.19
C LEU A 473 15.15 1.44 0.52
N SER A 474 14.20 1.14 1.39
CA SER A 474 13.15 2.08 1.79
C SER A 474 13.59 3.05 2.88
N ILE A 475 14.34 2.57 3.88
CA ILE A 475 14.57 3.25 5.17
C ILE A 475 15.15 4.66 5.01
N CYS A 476 16.40 4.85 4.60
CA CYS A 476 16.99 6.18 4.49
C CYS A 476 17.96 6.30 3.29
N GLN A 477 18.53 7.50 3.09
CA GLN A 477 19.45 7.71 1.98
C GLN A 477 20.75 6.90 2.14
N GLU A 478 21.23 6.71 3.38
CA GLU A 478 22.44 5.94 3.66
C GLU A 478 22.22 4.43 3.44
N SER A 479 21.17 3.85 4.05
CA SER A 479 20.84 2.44 3.89
C SER A 479 20.65 2.09 2.42
N ARG A 480 19.93 2.93 1.66
CA ARG A 480 19.75 2.79 0.21
C ARG A 480 21.08 2.87 -0.55
N LYS A 481 21.93 3.87 -0.27
CA LYS A 481 23.26 4.01 -0.88
C LYS A 481 24.21 2.86 -0.53
N HIS A 482 24.02 2.18 0.60
CA HIS A 482 24.82 1.02 0.98
C HIS A 482 24.31 -0.26 0.31
N THR A 483 23.01 -0.54 0.39
CA THR A 483 22.38 -1.70 -0.24
C THR A 483 22.58 -1.72 -1.76
N LEU A 484 22.52 -0.57 -2.44
CA LEU A 484 22.78 -0.49 -3.89
C LEU A 484 24.24 -0.75 -4.31
N LYS A 485 25.17 -0.96 -3.36
CA LYS A 485 26.53 -1.48 -3.66
C LYS A 485 26.58 -3.02 -3.76
N LYS A 486 25.51 -3.71 -3.36
CA LYS A 486 25.42 -5.17 -3.24
C LYS A 486 24.22 -5.73 -4.00
N PHE A 487 23.06 -5.08 -3.89
CA PHE A 487 21.85 -5.43 -4.64
C PHE A 487 21.75 -4.63 -5.93
N THR A 488 21.51 -5.34 -7.02
CA THR A 488 21.30 -4.79 -8.36
C THR A 488 19.82 -4.94 -8.73
N LYS A 489 19.22 -3.95 -9.41
CA LYS A 489 17.90 -4.13 -10.02
C LYS A 489 18.07 -4.95 -11.31
N MET A 490 17.30 -6.03 -11.41
CA MET A 490 17.04 -6.76 -12.65
C MET A 490 15.77 -6.17 -13.27
N LEU A 491 15.87 -5.73 -14.53
CA LEU A 491 14.80 -5.12 -15.30
C LEU A 491 14.15 -6.16 -16.21
N HIS A 492 12.83 -6.19 -16.19
CA HIS A 492 11.99 -6.95 -17.11
C HIS A 492 11.26 -5.93 -18.00
N VAL A 493 10.99 -6.26 -19.27
CA VAL A 493 10.22 -5.42 -20.21
C VAL A 493 8.91 -4.90 -19.60
N HIS A 494 8.21 -5.72 -18.81
CA HIS A 494 7.15 -5.28 -17.91
C HIS A 494 7.76 -4.86 -16.55
N GLU A 495 7.73 -3.55 -16.24
CA GLU A 495 8.19 -3.01 -14.95
C GLU A 495 7.72 -3.83 -13.71
N PRO A 496 6.46 -4.33 -13.64
CA PRO A 496 5.98 -5.07 -12.48
C PRO A 496 6.78 -6.30 -12.07
N TRP A 497 7.44 -6.95 -13.03
CA TRP A 497 8.21 -8.16 -12.82
C TRP A 497 9.71 -7.90 -12.60
N SER A 498 10.13 -6.62 -12.57
CA SER A 498 11.49 -6.21 -12.23
C SER A 498 11.75 -6.25 -10.72
N PHE A 499 12.86 -6.85 -10.27
CA PHE A 499 13.16 -7.06 -8.85
C PHE A 499 14.59 -6.68 -8.45
N TYR A 500 14.89 -6.71 -7.15
CA TYR A 500 16.25 -6.49 -6.60
C TYR A 500 16.85 -7.80 -6.09
N PHE A 501 18.03 -8.15 -6.59
CA PHE A 501 18.78 -9.34 -6.19
C PHE A 501 20.25 -9.00 -5.88
N ASN A 502 20.93 -9.84 -5.11
CA ASN A 502 22.35 -9.71 -4.81
C ASN A 502 23.16 -10.64 -5.72
N PRO A 503 23.89 -10.14 -6.74
CA PRO A 503 24.64 -10.98 -7.68
C PRO A 503 25.79 -11.79 -7.05
N THR A 504 26.11 -11.59 -5.76
CA THR A 504 27.14 -12.38 -5.06
C THR A 504 26.57 -13.37 -4.04
N SER A 505 25.25 -13.51 -3.91
CA SER A 505 24.65 -14.46 -2.96
C SER A 505 23.30 -15.04 -3.36
N ASP A 506 22.51 -14.35 -4.18
CA ASP A 506 21.30 -14.94 -4.74
C ASP A 506 21.71 -15.81 -5.95
N ILE A 507 21.25 -17.06 -5.99
CA ILE A 507 21.64 -18.07 -6.98
C ILE A 507 20.46 -18.41 -7.90
N LEU A 508 20.73 -18.73 -9.16
CA LEU A 508 19.72 -19.23 -10.10
C LEU A 508 19.63 -20.75 -9.97
N TRP A 509 18.46 -21.29 -9.64
CA TRP A 509 18.14 -22.70 -9.82
C TRP A 509 17.62 -22.93 -11.23
N LEU A 510 18.07 -24.02 -11.83
CA LEU A 510 17.55 -24.56 -13.07
C LEU A 510 17.32 -26.06 -12.86
N SER A 511 16.08 -26.49 -13.09
CA SER A 511 15.68 -27.88 -13.21
C SER A 511 14.85 -28.09 -14.48
N SER A 512 14.70 -29.33 -14.94
CA SER A 512 13.83 -29.70 -16.08
C SER A 512 12.44 -29.14 -15.89
N ASP A 513 11.87 -29.33 -14.71
CA ASP A 513 10.54 -28.91 -14.28
C ASP A 513 10.36 -27.36 -14.22
N SER A 514 11.35 -26.60 -14.68
CA SER A 514 11.37 -25.13 -14.74
C SER A 514 11.82 -24.56 -16.08
N VAL A 515 12.46 -25.37 -16.94
CA VAL A 515 12.94 -25.05 -18.29
C VAL A 515 12.92 -26.35 -19.08
N ASP A 516 11.84 -26.61 -19.81
CA ASP A 516 11.66 -27.87 -20.54
C ASP A 516 12.42 -27.85 -21.88
N ASP A 517 12.51 -26.68 -22.55
CA ASP A 517 13.00 -26.57 -23.93
C ASP A 517 13.83 -25.30 -24.23
N GLU A 518 14.42 -25.24 -25.43
CA GLU A 518 15.15 -24.07 -25.96
C GLU A 518 14.29 -22.79 -25.97
N GLU A 519 12.98 -22.94 -26.13
CA GLU A 519 11.99 -21.87 -26.22
C GLU A 519 11.87 -21.06 -24.92
N ASP A 520 11.84 -21.70 -23.74
CA ASP A 520 11.85 -21.03 -22.43
C ASP A 520 13.03 -20.05 -22.29
N GLY A 521 14.20 -20.45 -22.80
CA GLY A 521 15.39 -19.62 -22.85
C GLY A 521 15.25 -18.40 -23.77
N GLU A 522 14.60 -18.56 -24.92
CA GLU A 522 14.24 -17.42 -25.77
C GLU A 522 13.21 -16.50 -25.10
N LEU A 523 12.19 -17.05 -24.43
CA LEU A 523 11.18 -16.25 -23.73
C LEU A 523 11.80 -15.42 -22.60
N LEU A 524 12.71 -16.01 -21.81
CA LEU A 524 13.50 -15.28 -20.81
C LEU A 524 14.37 -14.19 -21.44
N TRP A 525 14.97 -14.46 -22.61
CA TRP A 525 15.76 -13.47 -23.33
C TRP A 525 14.92 -12.33 -23.92
N LYS A 526 13.70 -12.61 -24.43
CA LYS A 526 12.72 -11.58 -24.81
C LYS A 526 12.32 -10.72 -23.58
N SER A 527 12.11 -11.34 -22.43
CA SER A 527 11.66 -10.71 -21.18
C SER A 527 12.69 -9.80 -20.50
N TYR A 528 13.96 -10.23 -20.44
CA TYR A 528 15.04 -9.59 -19.67
C TYR A 528 16.26 -9.18 -20.51
N GLY A 529 16.53 -9.89 -21.61
CA GLY A 529 17.71 -9.68 -22.45
C GLY A 529 19.02 -9.70 -21.67
N GLN A 530 19.88 -8.70 -21.92
CA GLN A 530 21.20 -8.57 -21.28
C GLN A 530 21.16 -8.49 -19.74
N GLU A 531 20.00 -8.23 -19.12
CA GLU A 531 19.85 -8.22 -17.67
C GLU A 531 20.12 -9.60 -17.04
N LEU A 532 19.87 -10.71 -17.76
CA LEU A 532 20.21 -12.07 -17.32
C LEU A 532 21.71 -12.23 -17.05
N SER A 533 22.57 -11.53 -17.81
CA SER A 533 24.03 -11.50 -17.60
C SER A 533 24.45 -10.78 -16.31
N LYS A 534 23.51 -10.30 -15.48
CA LYS A 534 23.79 -9.85 -14.11
C LYS A 534 23.93 -11.03 -13.14
N ILE A 535 23.24 -12.16 -13.35
CA ILE A 535 23.39 -13.39 -12.54
C ILE A 535 24.82 -13.93 -12.65
N LYS A 536 25.37 -14.49 -11.56
CA LYS A 536 26.78 -14.93 -11.46
C LYS A 536 26.94 -16.38 -11.02
N THR A 537 25.94 -16.95 -10.36
CA THR A 537 25.95 -18.32 -9.85
C THR A 537 24.66 -19.02 -10.27
N ALA A 538 24.79 -20.22 -10.83
CA ALA A 538 23.68 -21.12 -11.08
C ALA A 538 23.90 -22.46 -10.37
N ILE A 539 22.82 -23.14 -10.00
CA ILE A 539 22.80 -24.42 -9.29
C ILE A 539 21.85 -25.40 -10.01
N PHE A 540 22.28 -26.66 -10.12
CA PHE A 540 21.64 -27.72 -10.93
C PHE A 540 21.65 -29.03 -10.13
N PRO A 541 20.66 -29.92 -10.26
CA PRO A 541 20.76 -31.28 -9.75
C PRO A 541 21.71 -32.11 -10.62
N ILE A 542 22.43 -33.06 -10.02
CA ILE A 542 23.40 -33.91 -10.72
C ILE A 542 22.77 -34.75 -11.85
N GLU A 543 21.56 -35.28 -11.68
CA GLU A 543 21.04 -36.24 -12.66
C GLU A 543 20.61 -35.55 -13.98
N GLU A 544 20.09 -34.32 -13.94
CA GLU A 544 19.82 -33.54 -15.15
C GLU A 544 21.09 -33.14 -15.91
N TRP A 545 22.18 -32.90 -15.19
CA TRP A 545 23.49 -32.67 -15.81
C TRP A 545 23.92 -33.92 -16.59
N ARG A 546 23.73 -35.11 -16.02
CA ARG A 546 24.03 -36.40 -16.68
C ARG A 546 23.10 -36.73 -17.84
N GLU A 547 21.85 -36.27 -17.80
CA GLU A 547 20.92 -36.34 -18.93
C GLU A 547 21.27 -35.34 -20.06
N GLY A 548 22.18 -34.40 -19.82
CA GLY A 548 22.73 -33.50 -20.84
C GLY A 548 21.78 -32.39 -21.30
N LYS A 549 20.66 -32.17 -20.62
CA LYS A 549 19.61 -31.19 -20.98
C LYS A 549 20.03 -29.72 -20.78
N MET A 550 20.79 -29.46 -19.72
CA MET A 550 21.07 -28.11 -19.20
C MET A 550 22.10 -27.19 -19.93
N PRO A 551 22.97 -27.62 -20.88
CA PRO A 551 24.00 -26.73 -21.44
C PRO A 551 23.48 -25.48 -22.15
N ASP A 552 22.34 -25.57 -22.83
CA ASP A 552 22.02 -24.60 -23.89
C ASP A 552 21.16 -23.42 -23.43
N VAL A 553 20.38 -23.52 -22.35
CA VAL A 553 19.73 -22.36 -21.72
C VAL A 553 20.77 -21.38 -21.15
N LEU A 554 21.95 -21.88 -20.75
CA LEU A 554 23.02 -21.08 -20.16
C LEU A 554 23.64 -20.07 -21.14
N ARG A 555 23.40 -20.22 -22.46
CA ARG A 555 23.79 -19.22 -23.47
C ARG A 555 23.21 -17.83 -23.17
N TYR A 556 22.01 -17.77 -22.60
CA TYR A 556 21.31 -16.52 -22.27
C TYR A 556 21.84 -15.88 -20.97
N PHE A 557 22.49 -16.68 -20.12
CA PHE A 557 23.07 -16.28 -18.84
C PHE A 557 24.61 -16.09 -18.91
N GLY A 558 25.11 -15.46 -19.97
CA GLY A 558 26.54 -15.18 -20.22
C GLY A 558 27.29 -14.34 -19.16
N GLY A 559 26.64 -14.05 -18.03
CA GLY A 559 27.26 -13.49 -16.83
C GLY A 559 27.74 -14.51 -15.79
N ILE A 560 27.41 -15.80 -15.93
CA ILE A 560 27.73 -16.85 -14.94
C ILE A 560 29.25 -17.00 -14.76
N ARG A 561 29.67 -17.26 -13.53
CA ARG A 561 31.06 -17.44 -13.08
C ARG A 561 31.25 -18.65 -12.15
N VAL A 562 30.18 -19.09 -11.51
CA VAL A 562 30.14 -20.31 -10.69
C VAL A 562 28.97 -21.18 -11.14
N ILE A 563 29.23 -22.47 -11.38
CA ILE A 563 28.22 -23.52 -11.55
C ILE A 563 28.31 -24.43 -10.32
N GLN A 564 27.17 -24.66 -9.66
CA GLN A 564 27.05 -25.52 -8.49
C GLN A 564 26.29 -26.78 -8.87
N ILE A 565 26.90 -27.95 -8.68
CA ILE A 565 26.25 -29.24 -8.90
C ILE A 565 25.75 -29.75 -7.55
N LEU A 566 24.44 -29.82 -7.40
CA LEU A 566 23.75 -30.26 -6.19
C LEU A 566 23.67 -31.78 -6.15
N LEU A 567 24.18 -32.34 -5.05
CA LEU A 567 24.05 -33.73 -4.67
C LEU A 567 22.87 -33.92 -3.71
N GLU A 568 21.91 -34.75 -4.13
CA GLU A 568 20.62 -34.98 -3.48
C GLU A 568 20.69 -35.85 -2.21
N ALA A 569 21.63 -36.80 -2.16
CA ALA A 569 21.77 -37.77 -1.07
C ALA A 569 22.92 -37.41 -0.12
N CYS A 570 23.23 -38.30 0.83
CA CYS A 570 24.45 -38.21 1.63
C CYS A 570 25.58 -38.94 0.88
N HIS A 571 26.55 -38.19 0.37
CA HIS A 571 27.67 -38.70 -0.42
C HIS A 571 29.00 -38.57 0.33
N SER A 572 29.98 -39.39 -0.01
CA SER A 572 31.33 -39.34 0.54
C SER A 572 32.25 -38.39 -0.26
N ASP A 573 33.38 -38.04 0.36
CA ASP A 573 34.51 -37.36 -0.31
C ASP A 573 35.04 -38.11 -1.56
N GLN A 574 34.79 -39.42 -1.66
CA GLN A 574 35.19 -40.24 -2.81
C GLN A 574 34.19 -40.07 -3.96
N ASP A 575 32.89 -40.07 -3.69
CA ASP A 575 31.85 -39.84 -4.70
C ASP A 575 31.99 -38.44 -5.32
N ALA A 576 32.27 -37.42 -4.49
CA ALA A 576 32.52 -36.06 -4.94
C ALA A 576 33.81 -35.94 -5.78
N ALA A 577 34.85 -36.72 -5.46
CA ALA A 577 36.08 -36.75 -6.27
C ALA A 577 35.87 -37.47 -7.61
N GLN A 578 35.14 -38.59 -7.62
CA GLN A 578 34.79 -39.30 -8.85
C GLN A 578 33.92 -38.43 -9.77
N LEU A 579 33.00 -37.63 -9.21
CA LEU A 579 32.21 -36.67 -9.98
C LEU A 579 33.06 -35.50 -10.49
N GLU A 580 34.06 -35.02 -9.75
CA GLU A 580 35.02 -34.04 -10.25
C GLU A 580 35.80 -34.59 -11.47
N ASP A 581 36.28 -35.83 -11.41
CA ASP A 581 36.93 -36.50 -12.55
C ASP A 581 35.96 -36.70 -13.74
N GLU A 582 34.71 -37.10 -13.48
CA GLU A 582 33.63 -37.24 -14.49
C GLU A 582 33.39 -35.91 -15.24
N LEU A 583 33.22 -34.82 -14.50
CA LEU A 583 32.97 -33.48 -15.03
C LEU A 583 34.20 -32.90 -15.75
N GLN A 584 35.41 -33.07 -15.21
CA GLN A 584 36.65 -32.64 -15.86
C GLN A 584 36.92 -33.40 -17.17
N LEU A 585 36.47 -34.65 -17.28
CA LEU A 585 36.57 -35.42 -18.53
C LEU A 585 35.52 -34.96 -19.56
N GLN A 586 34.26 -34.81 -19.15
CA GLN A 586 33.17 -34.34 -20.02
C GLN A 586 33.44 -32.95 -20.61
N LEU A 587 33.95 -32.01 -19.80
CA LEU A 587 34.10 -30.61 -20.16
C LEU A 587 35.46 -30.26 -20.80
N ARG A 588 36.41 -31.21 -20.85
CA ARG A 588 37.80 -30.97 -21.30
C ARG A 588 37.90 -30.22 -22.63
N ASP A 589 37.10 -30.64 -23.60
CA ASP A 589 37.13 -30.12 -24.97
C ASP A 589 36.03 -29.07 -25.23
N ASP A 590 35.15 -28.79 -24.25
CA ASP A 590 34.10 -27.77 -24.37
C ASP A 590 34.60 -26.39 -23.94
N GLY A 591 35.22 -25.70 -24.90
CA GLY A 591 35.77 -24.34 -24.73
C GLY A 591 34.75 -23.25 -24.37
N ARG A 592 33.45 -23.54 -24.23
CA ARG A 592 32.44 -22.60 -23.72
C ARG A 592 32.68 -22.23 -22.24
N TRP A 593 33.25 -23.13 -21.43
CA TRP A 593 33.24 -23.00 -19.98
C TRP A 593 34.56 -22.48 -19.40
N ARG A 594 34.59 -21.18 -19.04
CA ARG A 594 35.66 -20.58 -18.21
C ARG A 594 35.27 -20.46 -16.73
N THR A 595 34.21 -21.16 -16.36
CA THR A 595 33.48 -21.11 -15.09
C THR A 595 34.18 -21.90 -13.99
N ILE A 596 34.03 -21.47 -12.74
CA ILE A 596 34.38 -22.28 -11.56
C ILE A 596 33.24 -23.29 -11.32
N PHE A 597 33.57 -24.56 -11.16
CA PHE A 597 32.63 -25.60 -10.76
C PHE A 597 32.76 -25.88 -9.27
N GLN A 598 31.63 -26.07 -8.60
CA GLN A 598 31.54 -26.42 -7.18
C GLN A 598 30.58 -27.61 -7.03
N ILE A 599 30.95 -28.58 -6.20
CA ILE A 599 30.04 -29.68 -5.81
C ILE A 599 29.47 -29.31 -4.43
N VAL A 600 28.14 -29.30 -4.31
CA VAL A 600 27.42 -28.88 -3.10
C VAL A 600 26.41 -29.93 -2.64
N ASP A 601 26.21 -30.03 -1.33
CA ASP A 601 25.20 -30.91 -0.73
C ASP A 601 23.92 -30.16 -0.31
N ARG A 602 22.92 -30.89 0.20
CA ARG A 602 21.70 -30.32 0.78
C ARG A 602 21.89 -29.52 2.09
N THR A 603 23.12 -29.39 2.61
CA THR A 603 23.47 -28.43 3.68
C THR A 603 24.07 -27.12 3.14
N TYR A 604 24.26 -27.04 1.80
CA TYR A 604 25.00 -25.99 1.09
C TYR A 604 26.50 -25.96 1.44
N HIS A 605 27.07 -27.10 1.81
CA HIS A 605 28.50 -27.28 1.98
C HIS A 605 29.19 -27.57 0.64
N VAL A 606 30.25 -26.84 0.31
CA VAL A 606 31.06 -27.05 -0.90
C VAL A 606 32.13 -28.11 -0.60
N SER A 607 31.96 -29.33 -1.13
CA SER A 607 32.89 -30.45 -0.90
C SER A 607 34.09 -30.44 -1.85
N ARG A 608 33.91 -29.95 -3.08
CA ARG A 608 34.95 -29.75 -4.10
C ARG A 608 34.75 -28.44 -4.84
N GLN A 609 35.85 -27.85 -5.31
CA GLN A 609 35.83 -26.71 -6.22
C GLN A 609 36.99 -26.82 -7.21
N PHE A 610 36.68 -26.78 -8.50
CA PHE A 610 37.66 -26.88 -9.59
C PHE A 610 37.34 -25.87 -10.71
N GLN A 611 38.25 -25.76 -11.68
CA GLN A 611 38.04 -24.99 -12.90
C GLN A 611 38.52 -25.83 -14.07
N VAL A 612 37.70 -25.94 -15.12
CA VAL A 612 38.06 -26.70 -16.31
C VAL A 612 39.16 -25.96 -17.06
N MET A 613 40.35 -26.54 -17.06
CA MET A 613 41.52 -26.04 -17.77
C MET A 613 41.48 -26.58 -19.20
N GLY A 614 40.79 -25.85 -20.09
CA GLY A 614 40.75 -26.19 -21.51
C GLY A 614 42.16 -26.28 -22.11
N THR A 615 42.35 -27.24 -23.01
CA THR A 615 43.57 -27.41 -23.80
C THR A 615 43.85 -26.17 -24.66
N ILE A 616 45.14 -25.80 -24.75
CA ILE A 616 45.66 -24.63 -25.50
C ILE A 616 46.00 -25.04 -26.94
#